data_AF-B8L5X7-F1
#
_entry.id   AF-B8L5X7-F1
#
_cell.length_a   1.000
_cell.length_b   1.000
_cell.length_c   1.000
_cell.angle_alpha   90.00
_cell.angle_beta   90.00
_cell.angle_gamma   90.00
#
_symmetry.space_group_name_H-M   'P 1'
#
loop_
_entity.id
_entity.type
_entity.pdbx_description
1 polymer ?
#
loop_
_entity_poly.entity_id
_entity_poly.type
_entity_poly.pdbx_seq_one_letter_code
_entity_poly.pdbx_strand_id
1 'polypeptide(L)'
;MIHERPLSPAMESLLHRIEQAFNSAEGMAILIGEQYGPEPKPPAPMGYNPKQIATAMIMLSQHGRCLLQALREEAEKVTLH
;
A
#
# COMPACT_ATOMS: atom_id res chain seq x y z
N MET A 1 9.05 -15.23 -29.59
CA MET A 1 8.08 -15.14 -28.48
C MET A 1 8.84 -15.49 -27.22
N ILE A 2 9.21 -14.48 -26.43
CA ILE A 2 9.87 -14.69 -25.14
C ILE A 2 8.81 -15.31 -24.24
N HIS A 3 9.05 -16.53 -23.75
CA HIS A 3 8.18 -17.15 -22.76
C HIS A 3 8.43 -16.42 -21.44
N GLU A 4 7.55 -15.50 -21.07
CA GLU A 4 7.48 -14.98 -19.71
C GLU A 4 7.25 -16.17 -18.78
N ARG A 5 8.29 -16.58 -18.04
CA ARG A 5 8.11 -17.57 -16.99
C ARG A 5 7.38 -16.87 -15.85
N PRO A 6 6.22 -17.38 -15.41
CA PRO A 6 5.51 -16.81 -14.28
C PRO A 6 6.42 -16.84 -13.05
N LEU A 7 6.22 -15.84 -12.18
CA LEU A 7 6.90 -15.76 -10.89
C LEU A 7 6.71 -17.07 -10.11
N SER A 8 7.64 -17.38 -9.21
CA SER A 8 7.43 -18.54 -8.33
C SER A 8 6.18 -18.32 -7.46
N PRO A 9 5.40 -19.37 -7.13
CA PRO A 9 4.19 -19.22 -6.31
C PRO A 9 4.46 -18.55 -4.96
N ALA A 10 5.64 -18.77 -4.38
CA ALA A 10 6.07 -18.13 -3.14
C ALA A 10 6.28 -16.61 -3.31
N MET A 11 6.85 -16.19 -4.44
CA MET A 11 7.03 -14.78 -4.77
C MET A 11 5.68 -14.11 -5.05
N GLU A 12 4.81 -14.73 -5.84
CA GLU A 12 3.46 -14.21 -6.08
C GLU A 12 2.67 -14.03 -4.79
N SER A 13 2.73 -15.03 -3.90
CA SER A 13 2.09 -14.97 -2.57
C SER A 13 2.66 -13.84 -1.71
N LEU A 14 3.97 -13.59 -1.76
CA LEU A 14 4.59 -12.48 -1.04
C LEU A 14 4.11 -11.12 -1.59
N LEU A 15 4.21 -10.92 -2.90
CA LEU A 15 3.82 -9.67 -3.56
C LEU A 15 2.34 -9.38 -3.34
N HIS A 16 1.49 -10.41 -3.41
CA HIS A 16 0.06 -10.27 -3.13
C HIS A 16 -0.21 -9.85 -1.68
N ARG A 17 0.49 -10.43 -0.69
CA ARG A 17 0.33 -10.01 0.72
C ARG A 17 0.75 -8.56 0.96
N ILE A 18 1.81 -8.11 0.28
CA ILE A 18 2.26 -6.71 0.35
C ILE A 18 1.20 -5.79 -0.27
N GLU A 19 0.65 -6.16 -1.42
CA GLU A 19 -0.44 -5.42 -2.08
C GLU A 19 -1.68 -5.30 -1.19
N GLN A 20 -2.10 -6.40 -0.55
CA GLN A 20 -3.21 -6.42 0.40
C GLN A 20 -2.97 -5.51 1.61
N ALA A 21 -1.73 -5.47 2.11
CA ALA A 21 -1.36 -4.57 3.22
C ALA A 21 -1.52 -3.10 2.82
N PHE A 22 -1.11 -2.71 1.61
CA PHE A 22 -1.32 -1.34 1.10
C PHE A 22 -2.81 -1.01 0.93
N ASN A 23 -3.60 -1.91 0.36
CA ASN A 23 -5.04 -1.70 0.20
C ASN A 23 -5.75 -1.56 1.57
N SER A 24 -5.35 -2.37 2.55
CA SER A 24 -5.89 -2.29 3.92
C SER A 24 -5.52 -0.96 4.60
N ALA A 25 -4.28 -0.51 4.44
CA ALA A 25 -3.83 0.77 4.98
C ALA A 25 -4.60 1.97 4.37
N GLU A 26 -4.86 1.95 3.06
CA GLU A 26 -5.68 2.98 2.42
C GLU A 26 -7.14 2.95 2.89
N GLY A 27 -7.74 1.76 2.99
CA GLY A 27 -9.08 1.61 3.55
C GLY A 27 -9.17 2.20 4.96
N MET A 28 -8.20 1.91 5.83
CA MET A 28 -8.14 2.50 7.18
C MET A 28 -7.94 4.01 7.15
N ALA A 29 -7.11 4.55 6.26
CA ALA A 29 -6.90 5.98 6.13
C ALA A 29 -8.19 6.71 5.69
N ILE A 30 -8.97 6.13 4.79
CA ILE A 30 -10.29 6.64 4.38
C ILE A 30 -11.24 6.67 5.58
N LEU A 31 -11.34 5.55 6.33
CA LEU A 31 -12.19 5.47 7.52
C LEU A 31 -11.80 6.50 8.58
N ILE A 32 -10.50 6.73 8.79
CA ILE A 32 -10.01 7.81 9.67
C ILE A 32 -10.45 9.17 9.10
N GLY A 33 -10.27 9.42 7.81
CA GLY A 33 -10.72 10.67 7.17
C GLY A 33 -12.22 10.95 7.39
N GLU A 34 -13.07 9.94 7.20
CA GLU A 34 -14.52 10.00 7.43
C GLU A 34 -14.85 10.24 8.91
N GLN A 35 -14.20 9.50 9.82
CA GLN A 35 -14.37 9.66 11.26
C GLN A 35 -13.90 11.01 11.80
N TYR A 36 -13.05 11.74 11.08
CA TYR A 36 -12.56 13.07 11.47
C TYR A 36 -12.97 14.19 10.48
N GLY A 37 -14.13 14.05 9.84
CA GLY A 37 -14.75 15.03 8.93
C GLY A 37 -14.90 16.48 9.47
N PRO A 38 -15.48 17.41 8.70
CA PRO A 38 -15.31 18.88 8.85
C PRO A 38 -15.94 19.52 10.09
N GLU A 39 -16.58 18.77 10.99
CA GLU A 39 -17.08 19.30 12.24
C GLU A 39 -15.96 19.50 13.28
N PRO A 40 -16.10 20.47 14.20
CA PRO A 40 -15.16 20.64 15.30
C PRO A 40 -15.31 19.45 16.25
N LYS A 41 -14.58 18.38 15.96
CA LYS A 41 -14.46 17.23 16.86
C LYS A 41 -13.52 17.60 18.01
N PRO A 42 -13.79 17.11 19.23
CA PRO A 42 -12.93 17.37 20.38
C PRO A 42 -11.47 17.03 20.03
N PRO A 43 -10.49 17.78 20.56
CA PRO A 43 -9.08 17.57 20.25
C PRO A 43 -8.75 16.09 20.42
N ALA A 44 -8.12 15.51 19.41
CA ALA A 44 -7.79 14.09 19.41
C ALA A 44 -7.04 13.76 20.72
N PRO A 45 -7.50 12.77 21.50
CA PRO A 45 -7.01 12.53 22.86
C PRO A 45 -5.51 12.17 22.96
N MET A 46 -4.84 11.93 21.83
CA MET A 46 -3.48 11.39 21.78
C MET A 46 -2.40 12.38 21.30
N GLY A 47 -2.69 13.68 21.17
CA GLY A 47 -1.67 14.68 20.81
C GLY A 47 -1.14 14.61 19.37
N TYR A 48 -1.68 13.70 18.54
CA TYR A 48 -1.43 13.62 17.10
C TYR A 48 -2.67 14.03 16.31
N ASN A 49 -2.49 14.51 15.07
CA ASN A 49 -3.58 14.83 14.16
C ASN A 49 -3.95 13.58 13.33
N PRO A 50 -5.13 12.98 13.53
CA PRO A 50 -5.54 11.78 12.80
C PRO A 50 -5.59 11.98 11.28
N LYS A 51 -5.86 13.21 10.80
CA LYS A 51 -5.81 13.53 9.38
C LYS A 51 -4.39 13.41 8.83
N GLN A 52 -3.38 13.87 9.57
CA GLN A 52 -1.97 13.75 9.15
C GLN A 52 -1.55 12.29 9.09
N ILE A 53 -2.02 11.46 10.03
CA ILE A 53 -1.78 10.01 10.02
C ILE A 53 -2.43 9.38 8.78
N ALA A 54 -3.71 9.68 8.51
CA ALA A 54 -4.40 9.18 7.33
C ALA A 54 -3.69 9.57 6.02
N THR A 55 -3.27 10.83 5.91
CA THR A 55 -2.48 11.30 4.74
C THR A 55 -1.16 10.55 4.61
N ALA A 56 -0.42 10.37 5.70
CA ALA A 56 0.85 9.63 5.68
C ALA A 56 0.65 8.16 5.25
N MET A 57 -0.41 7.51 5.73
CA MET A 57 -0.77 6.14 5.34
C MET A 57 -1.09 6.01 3.85
N ILE A 58 -1.81 6.98 3.28
CA ILE A 58 -2.10 7.02 1.84
C ILE A 58 -0.80 7.19 1.04
N MET A 59 0.04 8.16 1.41
CA MET A 59 1.31 8.41 0.72
C MET A 59 2.24 7.19 0.74
N LEU A 60 2.37 6.52 1.89
CA LEU A 60 3.15 5.30 2.03
C LEU A 60 2.59 4.16 1.17
N SER A 61 1.27 4.00 1.13
CA SER A 61 0.63 2.92 0.36
C SER A 61 0.76 3.15 -1.14
N GLN A 62 0.60 4.39 -1.61
CA GLN A 62 0.82 4.76 -3.01
C GLN A 62 2.27 4.55 -3.44
N HIS A 63 3.23 5.05 -2.65
CA HIS A 63 4.65 4.87 -2.94
C HIS A 63 5.04 3.39 -2.93
N GLY A 64 4.54 2.64 -1.95
CA GLY A 64 4.75 1.20 -1.83
C GLY A 64 4.24 0.42 -3.05
N ARG A 65 3.09 0.81 -3.62
CA ARG A 65 2.57 0.20 -4.86
C ARG A 65 3.48 0.47 -6.07
N CYS A 66 4.02 1.68 -6.21
CA CYS A 66 4.99 1.97 -7.28
C CYS A 66 6.25 1.09 -7.15
N LEU A 67 6.77 0.93 -5.93
CA LEU A 67 7.92 0.05 -5.68
C LEU A 67 7.58 -1.42 -5.93
N LEU A 68 6.39 -1.87 -5.55
CA LEU A 68 5.93 -3.25 -5.77
C LEU A 68 5.81 -3.56 -7.27
N GLN A 69 5.34 -2.60 -8.07
CA GLN A 69 5.28 -2.74 -9.52
C GLN A 69 6.68 -2.82 -10.13
N ALA A 70 7.60 -1.93 -9.74
CA ALA A 70 8.99 -2.00 -10.20
C ALA A 70 9.66 -3.32 -9.83
N LEU A 71 9.36 -3.87 -8.65
CA LEU A 71 9.87 -5.18 -8.22
C LEU A 71 9.32 -6.33 -9.07
N ARG A 72 8.04 -6.28 -9.47
CA ARG A 72 7.44 -7.26 -10.40
C ARG A 72 8.16 -7.25 -11.75
N GLU A 73 8.33 -6.06 -12.32
CA GLU A 73 9.00 -5.87 -13.61
C GLU A 73 10.46 -6.35 -13.58
N GLU A 74 11.16 -6.14 -12.46
CA GLU A 74 12.54 -6.63 -12.31
C GLU A 74 12.61 -8.15 -12.12
N ALA A 75 11.69 -8.72 -11.34
CA ALA A 75 11.62 -10.16 -11.12
C ALA A 75 11.32 -10.93 -12.42
N GLU A 76 10.54 -10.36 -13.34
CA GLU A 76 10.28 -10.90 -14.68
C GLU A 76 11.53 -10.91 -15.58
N LYS A 77 12.47 -9.97 -15.38
CA LYS A 77 13.72 -9.95 -16.15
C LYS A 77 14.70 -11.04 -15.72
N VAL A 78 14.75 -11.32 -14.42
CA VAL A 78 15.71 -12.28 -13.83
C VAL A 78 15.32 -13.74 -14.13
N THR A 79 14.03 -14.04 -14.36
CA THR A 79 13.55 -15.38 -14.72
C THR A 79 13.82 -15.79 -16.18
N LEU A 80 14.49 -14.93 -16.96
CA LEU A 80 14.84 -15.15 -18.37
C LEU A 80 16.24 -15.79 -18.60
N HIS A 81 16.95 -16.17 -17.53
CA HIS A 81 18.27 -16.82 -17.59
C HIS A 81 18.22 -18.31 -17.24
#